data_AF-A0A920NEZ3-F1
#
_entry.id   AF-A0A920NEZ3-F1
#
_cell.length_a   1.000
_cell.length_b   1.000
_cell.length_c   1.000
_cell.angle_alpha   90.00
_cell.angle_beta   90.00
_cell.angle_gamma   90.00
#
_symmetry.space_group_name_H-M   'P 1'
#
loop_
_entity.id
_entity.type
_entity.pdbx_description
1 polymer ?
#
loop_
_entity_poly.entity_id
_entity_poly.type
_entity_poly.pdbx_seq_one_letter_code
_entity_poly.pdbx_strand_id
1 'polypeptide(L)'
;MENKLLVPDIGDFEKVEIIEILVKKGDKIKKNDSVVTLESDKSSVEVPSISEGVVENINVKIGDKVSKGDLLITLQSTDQSEVKPKETTEEKIPPVTEQIIKEAEKTLTLKEEVEKPKIINKKKESVEKIEVVQSGDIDPIETKEWMESLSAVLEKDGKNRAQFLIKQLIEHSYKEGSDLVLSRNTPYINTIPPEEEAKSPGDQNLERKIRALIRWNAAAMVVRANKKNSELGGHIGTFASAATLYDVGMNHFWRAKNNKFGGDLIYFQGHCAPGMYARAFLEGRITSKQLDRFRQEVNPGGLSSYPHPWLMPKFWQFPVVSMGLGAMMAIYQARFTKYLINRGLLKNEERKIWCFLGDGETDEPESLGAIGLAAREKLDNLIFVVNCNLQRLDGPVRGNGKIIQELEGIFRGAGWNVIKVIWGSYWDPLLERISQDC
;
A
#
# COMPACT_ATOMS: atom_id res chain seq x y z
N MET A 1 -14.69 29.35 29.59
CA MET A 1 -15.22 29.72 28.26
C MET A 1 -15.33 28.44 27.47
N GLU A 2 -16.48 28.15 26.85
CA GLU A 2 -16.60 27.01 25.93
C GLU A 2 -15.87 27.34 24.63
N ASN A 3 -14.84 26.58 24.29
CA ASN A 3 -14.15 26.72 23.01
C ASN A 3 -14.82 25.79 21.99
N LYS A 4 -15.33 26.37 20.89
CA LYS A 4 -15.99 25.63 19.81
C LYS A 4 -15.00 25.39 18.67
N LEU A 5 -14.87 24.15 18.21
CA LEU A 5 -14.11 23.82 17.00
C LEU A 5 -15.07 23.73 15.82
N LEU A 6 -14.86 24.59 14.83
CA LEU A 6 -15.64 24.64 13.59
C LEU A 6 -14.86 24.03 12.43
N VAL A 7 -15.56 23.58 11.39
CA VAL A 7 -14.95 23.18 10.11
C VAL A 7 -14.16 24.36 9.53
N PRO A 8 -12.84 24.22 9.29
CA PRO A 8 -12.00 25.29 8.76
C PRO A 8 -12.35 25.58 7.29
N ASP A 9 -11.69 26.58 6.71
CA ASP A 9 -11.84 26.88 5.29
C ASP A 9 -11.30 25.72 4.44
N ILE A 10 -12.22 24.95 3.83
CA ILE A 10 -11.90 23.78 2.99
C ILE A 10 -11.85 24.12 1.50
N GLY A 11 -11.95 25.40 1.10
CA GLY A 11 -12.02 25.85 -0.29
C GLY A 11 -13.46 25.92 -0.83
N ASP A 12 -13.65 25.81 -2.15
CA ASP A 12 -14.97 25.89 -2.83
C ASP A 12 -15.85 24.62 -2.65
N PHE A 13 -15.54 23.76 -1.67
CA PHE A 13 -16.25 22.51 -1.45
C PHE A 13 -17.35 22.68 -0.39
N GLU A 14 -18.58 22.30 -0.75
CA GLU A 14 -19.74 22.26 0.16
C GLU A 14 -20.18 20.80 0.39
N LYS A 15 -20.65 20.48 1.61
CA LYS A 15 -21.20 19.15 1.98
C LYS A 15 -20.21 17.99 1.84
N VAL A 16 -19.05 18.12 2.45
CA VAL A 16 -17.98 17.10 2.49
C VAL A 16 -18.27 16.07 3.60
N GLU A 17 -17.99 14.79 3.37
CA GLU A 17 -18.37 13.70 4.27
C GLU A 17 -17.33 13.43 5.36
N ILE A 18 -17.78 13.16 6.59
CA ILE A 18 -16.90 12.71 7.69
C ILE A 18 -16.69 11.21 7.59
N ILE A 19 -15.45 10.81 7.30
CA ILE A 19 -15.09 9.39 7.18
C ILE A 19 -14.53 8.80 8.47
N GLU A 20 -13.99 9.63 9.36
CA GLU A 20 -13.38 9.18 10.61
C GLU A 20 -13.43 10.26 11.71
N ILE A 21 -13.72 9.85 12.94
CA ILE A 21 -13.64 10.69 14.15
C ILE A 21 -12.49 10.17 15.00
N LEU A 22 -11.46 10.99 15.18
CA LEU A 22 -10.18 10.60 15.79
C LEU A 22 -10.13 10.84 17.31
N VAL A 23 -11.18 11.40 17.89
CA VAL A 23 -11.28 11.76 19.32
C VAL A 23 -12.52 11.15 19.97
N LYS A 24 -12.44 10.88 21.27
CA LYS A 24 -13.58 10.43 22.10
C LYS A 24 -13.92 11.49 23.15
N LYS A 25 -15.16 11.45 23.63
CA LYS A 25 -15.59 12.28 24.76
C LYS A 25 -14.70 12.01 25.99
N GLY A 26 -14.11 13.05 26.55
CA GLY A 26 -13.16 12.98 27.66
C GLY A 26 -11.68 12.97 27.25
N ASP A 27 -11.35 12.92 25.96
CA ASP A 27 -9.96 12.97 25.51
C ASP A 27 -9.36 14.37 25.67
N LYS A 28 -8.08 14.41 26.09
CA LYS A 28 -7.28 15.63 26.14
C LYS A 28 -6.63 15.86 24.78
N ILE A 29 -6.97 16.96 24.12
CA ILE A 29 -6.39 17.33 22.83
C ILE A 29 -5.49 18.57 22.96
N LYS A 30 -4.38 18.59 22.23
CA LYS A 30 -3.49 19.74 22.11
C LYS A 30 -3.80 20.51 20.83
N LYS A 31 -3.30 21.74 20.76
CA LYS A 31 -3.33 22.52 19.53
C LYS A 31 -2.60 21.76 18.41
N ASN A 32 -3.23 21.68 17.24
CA ASN A 32 -2.85 20.93 16.04
C ASN A 32 -3.08 19.41 16.06
N ASP A 33 -3.68 18.83 17.10
CA ASP A 33 -4.09 17.43 17.06
C ASP A 33 -5.30 17.24 16.13
N SER A 34 -5.28 16.21 15.28
CA SER A 34 -6.35 15.92 14.32
C SER A 34 -7.62 15.42 15.02
N VAL A 35 -8.76 16.00 14.68
CA VAL A 35 -10.05 15.74 15.36
C VAL A 35 -10.98 14.89 14.50
N VAL A 36 -11.13 15.24 13.23
CA VAL A 36 -11.93 14.51 12.23
C VAL A 36 -11.23 14.48 10.88
N THR A 37 -11.52 13.45 10.10
CA THR A 37 -11.07 13.35 8.71
C THR A 37 -12.26 13.54 7.78
N LEU A 38 -12.14 14.50 6.86
CA LEU A 38 -13.13 14.83 5.85
C LEU A 38 -12.70 14.25 4.50
N GLU A 39 -13.62 13.68 3.73
CA GLU A 39 -13.34 13.17 2.38
C GLU A 39 -14.14 13.94 1.32
N SER A 40 -13.41 14.46 0.33
CA SER A 40 -13.96 15.06 -0.89
C SER A 40 -13.61 14.20 -2.09
N ASP A 41 -14.30 14.42 -3.23
CA ASP A 41 -14.06 13.72 -4.51
C ASP A 41 -12.60 13.71 -5.00
N LYS A 42 -11.74 14.57 -4.44
CA LYS A 42 -10.34 14.74 -4.87
C LYS A 42 -9.31 14.42 -3.79
N SER A 43 -9.67 14.44 -2.52
CA SER A 43 -8.73 14.23 -1.41
C SER A 43 -9.44 14.09 -0.06
N SER A 44 -8.80 13.39 0.86
CA SER A 44 -9.14 13.39 2.28
C SER A 44 -8.28 14.40 3.05
N VAL A 45 -8.89 15.19 3.93
CA VAL A 45 -8.24 16.27 4.70
C VAL A 45 -8.57 16.10 6.18
N GLU A 46 -7.54 16.08 7.03
CA GLU A 46 -7.70 16.08 8.49
C GLU A 46 -7.89 17.50 9.02
N VAL A 47 -8.85 17.68 9.94
CA VAL A 47 -9.11 18.95 10.61
C VAL A 47 -8.35 19.01 11.94
N PRO A 48 -7.32 19.87 12.07
CA PRO A 48 -6.59 20.03 13.32
C PRO A 48 -7.33 20.90 14.33
N SER A 49 -7.15 20.63 15.62
CA SER A 49 -7.67 21.47 16.70
C SER A 49 -6.96 22.82 16.77
N ILE A 50 -7.72 23.91 16.89
CA ILE A 50 -7.18 25.28 17.04
C ILE A 50 -6.82 25.65 18.48
N SER A 51 -7.27 24.84 19.45
CA SER A 51 -7.12 25.09 20.89
C SER A 51 -6.85 23.80 21.67
N GLU A 52 -6.32 23.93 22.88
CA GLU A 52 -6.13 22.81 23.81
C GLU A 52 -7.30 22.73 24.79
N GLY A 53 -7.66 21.51 25.19
CA GLY A 53 -8.77 21.28 26.11
C GLY A 53 -9.21 19.83 26.19
N VAL A 54 -10.23 19.55 27.01
CA VAL A 54 -10.89 18.24 27.10
C VAL A 54 -12.13 18.25 26.22
N VAL A 55 -12.32 17.20 25.41
CA VAL A 55 -13.50 17.03 24.55
C VAL A 55 -14.73 16.78 25.40
N GLU A 56 -15.63 17.75 25.48
CA GLU A 56 -16.83 17.69 26.29
C GLU A 56 -17.97 16.96 25.55
N ASN A 57 -18.20 17.34 24.30
CA ASN A 57 -19.21 16.74 23.42
C ASN A 57 -18.72 16.71 21.97
N ILE A 58 -19.11 15.65 21.26
CA ILE A 58 -18.90 15.48 19.82
C ILE A 58 -20.26 15.62 19.15
N ASN A 59 -20.37 16.60 18.24
CA ASN A 59 -21.65 17.02 17.66
C ASN A 59 -21.91 16.40 16.27
N VAL A 60 -21.00 15.55 15.79
CA VAL A 60 -21.02 14.93 14.46
C VAL A 60 -20.85 13.41 14.55
N LYS A 61 -21.32 12.69 13.54
CA LYS A 61 -21.16 11.23 13.38
C LYS A 61 -20.46 10.90 12.06
N ILE A 62 -19.90 9.69 11.98
CA ILE A 62 -19.34 9.16 10.73
C ILE A 62 -20.46 9.05 9.70
N GLY A 63 -20.25 9.58 8.49
CA GLY A 63 -21.24 9.69 7.41
C GLY A 63 -22.01 11.02 7.36
N ASP A 64 -21.84 11.92 8.33
CA ASP A 64 -22.45 13.25 8.28
C ASP A 64 -21.74 14.14 7.23
N LYS A 65 -22.54 14.95 6.51
CA LYS A 65 -22.04 15.93 5.54
C LYS A 65 -21.93 17.31 6.17
N VAL A 66 -20.73 17.88 6.17
CA VAL A 66 -20.41 19.16 6.80
C VAL A 66 -19.86 20.18 5.81
N SER A 67 -20.10 21.46 6.11
CA SER A 67 -19.64 22.62 5.35
C SER A 67 -18.82 23.55 6.25
N LYS A 68 -18.12 24.51 5.64
CA LYS A 68 -17.34 25.53 6.36
C LYS A 68 -18.19 26.21 7.44
N GLY A 69 -17.67 26.21 8.68
CA GLY A 69 -18.33 26.83 9.83
C GLY A 69 -19.23 25.92 10.65
N ASP A 70 -19.44 24.66 10.25
CA ASP A 70 -20.22 23.70 11.05
C ASP A 70 -19.48 23.27 12.33
N LEU A 71 -20.24 23.04 13.41
CA LEU A 71 -19.71 22.71 14.73
C LEU A 71 -19.32 21.23 14.84
N LEU A 72 -18.04 20.97 15.07
CA LEU A 72 -17.50 19.60 15.19
C LEU A 72 -17.51 19.10 16.64
N ILE A 73 -16.84 19.84 17.54
CA ILE A 73 -16.70 19.48 18.95
C ILE A 73 -16.73 20.73 19.85
N THR A 74 -17.10 20.54 21.12
CA THR A 74 -16.99 21.55 22.18
C THR A 74 -15.89 21.15 23.16
N LEU A 75 -15.03 22.10 23.52
CA LEU A 75 -13.87 21.92 24.40
C LEU A 75 -14.01 22.71 25.71
N GLN A 76 -13.63 22.07 26.81
CA GLN A 76 -13.52 22.68 28.13
C GLN A 76 -12.06 23.08 28.41
N SER A 77 -11.83 24.37 28.71
CA SER A 77 -10.50 24.91 29.06
C SER A 77 -10.11 24.56 30.50
N THR A 78 -8.92 24.01 30.71
CA THR A 78 -8.32 23.87 32.04
C THR A 78 -7.41 25.07 32.34
N ASP A 79 -7.93 26.07 33.05
CA ASP A 79 -7.16 26.82 34.04
C ASP A 79 -8.07 27.75 34.88
N GLN A 80 -8.25 27.36 36.14
CA GLN A 80 -8.12 28.19 37.35
C GLN A 80 -8.72 27.41 38.54
N SER A 81 -7.88 27.05 39.51
CA SER A 81 -8.28 27.11 40.91
C SER A 81 -7.05 27.43 41.76
N GLU A 82 -7.23 28.41 42.62
CA GLU A 82 -6.23 29.15 43.38
C GLU A 82 -5.45 28.28 44.37
N VAL A 83 -4.22 28.72 44.64
CA VAL A 83 -3.37 28.25 45.73
C VAL A 83 -3.75 29.00 47.01
N LYS A 84 -3.97 28.27 48.11
CA LYS A 84 -3.34 28.46 49.43
C LYS A 84 -3.52 27.20 50.32
N PRO A 85 -2.61 26.92 51.28
CA PRO A 85 -2.08 25.56 51.50
C PRO A 85 -2.21 24.98 52.93
N LYS A 86 -1.87 23.68 53.06
CA LYS A 86 -1.62 22.82 54.25
C LYS A 86 -2.90 22.35 54.99
N GLU A 87 -3.03 21.13 55.54
CA GLU A 87 -2.08 20.23 56.20
C GLU A 87 -2.63 18.77 56.29
N THR A 88 -1.76 17.84 56.66
CA THR A 88 -1.85 16.37 56.87
C THR A 88 -2.96 15.82 57.78
N THR A 89 -3.57 14.67 57.46
CA THR A 89 -3.59 13.38 58.24
C THR A 89 -4.50 12.30 57.61
N GLU A 90 -4.23 11.05 57.98
CA GLU A 90 -4.73 9.77 57.45
C GLU A 90 -6.22 9.43 57.69
N GLU A 91 -6.70 8.50 56.83
CA GLU A 91 -7.78 7.50 57.02
C GLU A 91 -9.22 7.93 57.36
N LYS A 92 -10.13 7.75 56.38
CA LYS A 92 -11.12 6.65 56.33
C LYS A 92 -12.03 6.75 55.11
N ILE A 93 -12.29 5.60 54.51
CA ILE A 93 -13.13 5.36 53.31
C ILE A 93 -14.61 5.60 53.66
N PRO A 94 -15.37 6.41 52.88
CA PRO A 94 -16.82 6.50 52.98
C PRO A 94 -17.56 5.55 52.00
N PRO A 95 -18.85 5.25 52.25
CA PRO A 95 -19.52 3.95 52.05
C PRO A 95 -20.08 3.70 50.64
N VAL A 96 -19.53 4.37 49.62
CA VAL A 96 -20.04 4.30 48.24
C VAL A 96 -19.35 3.18 47.45
N THR A 97 -18.17 2.76 47.89
CA THR A 97 -17.39 1.69 47.24
C THR A 97 -17.97 0.29 47.50
N GLU A 98 -18.68 0.05 48.60
CA GLU A 98 -19.32 -1.24 48.87
C GLU A 98 -20.53 -1.53 47.99
N GLN A 99 -21.24 -0.48 47.52
CA GLN A 99 -22.39 -0.65 46.63
C GLN A 99 -21.94 -0.95 45.19
N ILE A 100 -20.87 -0.31 44.73
CA ILE A 100 -20.30 -0.54 43.40
C ILE A 100 -19.61 -1.91 43.31
N ILE A 101 -18.98 -2.38 44.40
CA ILE A 101 -18.39 -3.73 44.46
C ILE A 101 -19.47 -4.81 44.48
N LYS A 102 -20.57 -4.63 45.22
CA LYS A 102 -21.71 -5.58 45.21
C LYS A 102 -22.41 -5.68 43.85
N GLU A 103 -22.51 -4.59 43.09
CA GLU A 103 -23.04 -4.64 41.72
C GLU A 103 -22.07 -5.29 40.72
N ALA A 104 -20.76 -5.13 40.91
CA ALA A 104 -19.75 -5.80 40.11
C ALA A 104 -19.70 -7.33 40.39
N GLU A 105 -19.79 -7.76 41.65
CA GLU A 105 -19.80 -9.17 42.05
C GLU A 105 -21.05 -9.93 41.60
N LYS A 106 -22.22 -9.25 41.58
CA LYS A 106 -23.49 -9.82 41.09
C LYS A 106 -23.50 -9.98 39.56
N THR A 107 -22.75 -9.14 38.85
CA THR A 107 -22.58 -9.24 37.39
C THR A 107 -21.53 -10.28 36.98
N LEU A 108 -20.56 -10.57 37.87
CA LEU A 108 -19.56 -11.62 37.69
C LEU A 108 -20.10 -13.04 37.98
N THR A 109 -20.98 -13.21 38.98
CA THR A 109 -21.59 -14.51 39.28
C THR A 109 -22.59 -14.98 38.21
N LEU A 110 -23.24 -14.08 37.48
CA LEU A 110 -24.13 -14.42 36.35
C LEU A 110 -23.39 -14.93 35.10
N LYS A 111 -22.05 -14.82 35.05
CA LYS A 111 -21.22 -15.34 33.94
C LYS A 111 -20.65 -16.74 34.20
N GLU A 112 -20.74 -17.27 35.43
CA GLU A 112 -20.14 -18.56 35.80
C GLU A 112 -21.09 -19.77 35.75
N GLU A 113 -22.40 -19.59 35.52
CA GLU A 113 -23.39 -20.69 35.53
C GLU A 113 -23.97 -21.11 34.16
N VAL A 114 -23.35 -20.78 33.03
CA VAL A 114 -23.74 -21.37 31.73
C VAL A 114 -22.80 -22.51 31.34
N GLU A 115 -23.35 -23.72 31.45
CA GLU A 115 -22.87 -25.07 31.20
C GLU A 115 -21.59 -25.30 30.35
N LYS A 116 -20.76 -26.20 30.90
CA LYS A 116 -19.61 -26.86 30.24
C LYS A 116 -20.02 -27.53 28.92
N PRO A 117 -19.36 -27.25 27.77
CA PRO A 117 -19.59 -28.02 26.57
C PRO A 117 -18.93 -29.40 26.69
N LYS A 118 -19.73 -30.44 26.43
CA LYS A 118 -19.26 -31.80 26.18
C LYS A 118 -18.28 -31.78 24.99
N ILE A 119 -17.16 -32.49 25.14
CA ILE A 119 -16.21 -32.78 24.07
C ILE A 119 -16.96 -33.55 22.97
N ILE A 120 -17.23 -32.90 21.85
CA ILE A 120 -17.61 -33.52 20.58
C ILE A 120 -16.47 -33.20 19.62
N ASN A 121 -15.76 -34.23 19.19
CA ASN A 121 -14.77 -34.14 18.11
C ASN A 121 -15.47 -33.68 16.82
N LYS A 122 -15.42 -32.38 16.51
CA LYS A 122 -15.76 -31.86 15.19
C LYS A 122 -14.52 -31.84 14.31
N LYS A 123 -14.62 -32.54 13.18
CA LYS A 123 -13.65 -32.54 12.07
C LYS A 123 -13.42 -31.09 11.59
N LYS A 124 -12.20 -30.82 11.11
CA LYS A 124 -11.84 -29.62 10.33
C LYS A 124 -12.91 -29.38 9.25
N GLU A 125 -13.72 -28.34 9.43
CA GLU A 125 -14.58 -27.80 8.37
C GLU A 125 -13.66 -26.98 7.43
N SER A 126 -13.77 -27.30 6.14
CA SER A 126 -13.04 -26.73 5.00
C SER A 126 -13.42 -25.26 4.80
N VAL A 127 -12.43 -24.44 4.46
CA VAL A 127 -12.64 -23.04 4.05
C VAL A 127 -13.40 -23.05 2.72
N GLU A 128 -14.69 -22.74 2.73
CA GLU A 128 -15.49 -22.52 1.53
C GLU A 128 -14.97 -21.28 0.78
N LYS A 129 -14.82 -21.40 -0.53
CA LYS A 129 -14.13 -20.41 -1.38
C LYS A 129 -15.04 -20.00 -2.54
N ILE A 130 -15.38 -18.71 -2.55
CA ILE A 130 -15.87 -17.87 -3.66
C ILE A 130 -16.64 -18.63 -4.76
N GLU A 131 -17.97 -18.70 -4.64
CA GLU A 131 -18.85 -18.89 -5.78
C GLU A 131 -19.20 -17.53 -6.41
N VAL A 132 -18.82 -17.33 -7.67
CA VAL A 132 -19.33 -16.20 -8.47
C VAL A 132 -20.67 -16.64 -9.04
N VAL A 133 -21.77 -16.20 -8.44
CA VAL A 133 -23.11 -16.40 -9.03
C VAL A 133 -23.15 -15.67 -10.37
N GLN A 134 -23.04 -16.43 -11.47
CA GLN A 134 -23.17 -15.90 -12.83
C GLN A 134 -24.64 -15.84 -13.24
N SER A 135 -25.12 -14.65 -13.61
CA SER A 135 -26.34 -14.55 -14.41
C SER A 135 -26.09 -15.25 -15.75
N GLY A 136 -26.75 -16.38 -15.98
CA GLY A 136 -26.60 -17.17 -17.22
C GLY A 136 -26.14 -18.61 -17.03
N ASP A 137 -25.95 -19.08 -15.79
CA ASP A 137 -25.79 -20.53 -15.55
C ASP A 137 -27.09 -21.27 -15.91
N ILE A 138 -26.97 -22.21 -16.85
CA ILE A 138 -28.10 -22.99 -17.37
C ILE A 138 -28.41 -24.21 -16.50
N ASP A 139 -27.43 -24.70 -15.74
CA ASP A 139 -27.56 -25.83 -14.82
C ASP A 139 -26.65 -25.66 -13.60
N PRO A 140 -27.15 -24.98 -12.55
CA PRO A 140 -26.38 -24.75 -11.33
C PRO A 140 -26.00 -26.03 -10.58
N ILE A 141 -26.73 -27.14 -10.77
CA ILE A 141 -26.43 -28.41 -10.10
C ILE A 141 -25.19 -29.03 -10.75
N GLU A 142 -25.15 -29.08 -12.08
CA GLU A 142 -23.97 -29.56 -12.81
C GLU A 142 -22.75 -28.69 -12.47
N THR A 143 -22.88 -27.36 -12.52
CA THR A 143 -21.78 -26.44 -12.17
C THR A 143 -21.24 -26.74 -10.76
N LYS A 144 -22.13 -26.95 -9.79
CA LYS A 144 -21.75 -27.30 -8.42
C LYS A 144 -20.99 -28.62 -8.35
N GLU A 145 -21.44 -29.67 -9.04
CA GLU A 145 -20.76 -30.97 -9.06
C GLU A 145 -19.33 -30.88 -9.64
N TRP A 146 -19.14 -30.08 -10.69
CA TRP A 146 -17.81 -29.80 -11.26
C TRP A 146 -16.90 -29.04 -10.28
N MET A 147 -17.45 -28.04 -9.58
CA MET A 147 -16.72 -27.27 -8.56
C MET A 147 -16.33 -28.12 -7.35
N GLU A 148 -17.24 -28.96 -6.85
CA GLU A 148 -16.97 -29.92 -5.77
C GLU A 148 -15.90 -30.94 -6.19
N SER A 149 -15.96 -31.42 -7.43
CA SER A 149 -14.96 -32.35 -7.98
C SER A 149 -13.56 -31.73 -8.04
N LEU A 150 -13.46 -30.48 -8.47
CA LEU A 150 -12.19 -29.75 -8.50
C LEU A 150 -11.67 -29.48 -7.08
N SER A 151 -12.56 -29.12 -6.15
CA SER A 151 -12.23 -28.89 -4.74
C SER A 151 -11.70 -30.16 -4.07
N ALA A 152 -12.34 -31.31 -4.30
CA ALA A 152 -11.86 -32.60 -3.80
C ALA A 152 -10.45 -32.95 -4.32
N VAL A 153 -10.13 -32.62 -5.57
CA VAL A 153 -8.78 -32.79 -6.13
C VAL A 153 -7.79 -31.85 -5.46
N LEU A 154 -8.15 -30.59 -5.23
CA LEU A 154 -7.30 -29.62 -4.55
C LEU A 154 -6.95 -30.06 -3.12
N GLU A 155 -7.92 -30.58 -2.38
CA GLU A 155 -7.74 -31.08 -1.02
C GLU A 155 -6.89 -32.36 -0.95
N LYS A 156 -7.16 -33.30 -1.86
CA LYS A 156 -6.53 -34.63 -1.84
C LYS A 156 -5.17 -34.67 -2.53
N ASP A 157 -5.08 -34.10 -3.73
CA ASP A 157 -3.94 -34.25 -4.64
C ASP A 157 -3.17 -32.93 -4.87
N GLY A 158 -3.73 -31.78 -4.46
CA GLY A 158 -3.05 -30.49 -4.43
C GLY A 158 -3.13 -29.65 -5.71
N LYS A 159 -2.60 -28.41 -5.62
CA LYS A 159 -2.67 -27.35 -6.66
C LYS A 159 -2.15 -27.81 -8.04
N ASN A 160 -1.06 -28.58 -8.07
CA ASN A 160 -0.46 -29.06 -9.33
C ASN A 160 -1.37 -30.04 -10.09
N ARG A 161 -2.06 -30.94 -9.38
CA ARG A 161 -2.97 -31.90 -10.00
C ARG A 161 -4.22 -31.22 -10.53
N ALA A 162 -4.80 -30.30 -9.75
CA ALA A 162 -5.93 -29.48 -10.18
C ALA A 162 -5.60 -28.70 -11.46
N GLN A 163 -4.44 -28.03 -11.50
CA GLN A 163 -4.01 -27.29 -12.68
C GLN A 163 -3.80 -28.19 -13.91
N PHE A 164 -3.28 -29.42 -13.71
CA PHE A 164 -3.17 -30.41 -14.78
C PHE A 164 -4.54 -30.81 -15.33
N LEU A 165 -5.54 -31.07 -14.47
CA LEU A 165 -6.89 -31.43 -14.91
C LEU A 165 -7.57 -30.29 -15.66
N ILE A 166 -7.50 -29.06 -15.14
CA ILE A 166 -8.03 -27.88 -15.83
C ILE A 166 -7.41 -27.77 -17.22
N LYS A 167 -6.08 -27.90 -17.34
CA LYS A 167 -5.40 -27.89 -18.64
C LYS A 167 -5.96 -28.96 -19.59
N GLN A 168 -6.18 -30.18 -19.11
CA GLN A 168 -6.74 -31.27 -19.93
C GLN A 168 -8.17 -30.98 -20.38
N LEU A 169 -9.02 -30.42 -19.51
CA LEU A 169 -10.39 -30.05 -19.85
C LEU A 169 -10.41 -28.94 -20.92
N ILE A 170 -9.53 -27.96 -20.81
CA ILE A 170 -9.35 -26.90 -21.82
C ILE A 170 -8.92 -27.50 -23.16
N GLU A 171 -7.90 -28.35 -23.17
CA GLU A 171 -7.41 -29.00 -24.40
C GLU A 171 -8.47 -29.91 -25.02
N HIS A 172 -9.27 -30.61 -24.21
CA HIS A 172 -10.37 -31.43 -24.68
C HIS A 172 -11.50 -30.57 -25.29
N SER A 173 -11.88 -29.48 -24.62
CA SER A 173 -12.88 -28.52 -25.13
C SER A 173 -12.52 -27.96 -26.50
N TYR A 174 -11.25 -27.60 -26.73
CA TYR A 174 -10.78 -27.17 -28.05
C TYR A 174 -10.83 -28.29 -29.10
N LYS A 175 -10.52 -29.55 -28.73
CA LYS A 175 -10.60 -30.69 -29.66
C LYS A 175 -12.03 -30.99 -30.10
N GLU A 176 -12.99 -30.80 -29.20
CA GLU A 176 -14.43 -30.99 -29.48
C GLU A 176 -15.07 -29.77 -30.18
N GLY A 177 -14.27 -28.75 -30.55
CA GLY A 177 -14.71 -27.66 -31.42
C GLY A 177 -15.17 -26.39 -30.70
N SER A 178 -14.90 -26.23 -29.39
CA SER A 178 -15.05 -24.94 -28.74
C SER A 178 -14.00 -23.96 -29.27
N ASP A 179 -14.42 -22.80 -29.73
CA ASP A 179 -13.58 -21.71 -30.23
C ASP A 179 -13.41 -20.57 -29.21
N LEU A 180 -13.95 -20.75 -27.99
CA LEU A 180 -13.89 -19.75 -26.93
C LEU A 180 -12.49 -19.71 -26.28
N VAL A 181 -11.84 -18.56 -26.37
CA VAL A 181 -10.54 -18.33 -25.74
C VAL A 181 -10.70 -18.16 -24.24
N LEU A 182 -10.25 -19.15 -23.46
CA LEU A 182 -10.15 -19.01 -22.01
C LEU A 182 -9.04 -18.04 -21.64
N SER A 183 -9.43 -16.94 -20.99
CA SER A 183 -8.50 -15.91 -20.52
C SER A 183 -7.60 -16.41 -19.40
N ARG A 184 -6.33 -15.98 -19.39
CA ARG A 184 -5.34 -16.27 -18.34
C ARG A 184 -5.39 -15.33 -17.14
N ASN A 185 -6.45 -14.52 -17.05
CA ASN A 185 -6.60 -13.55 -15.98
C ASN A 185 -7.15 -14.23 -14.72
N THR A 186 -6.59 -13.87 -13.57
CA THR A 186 -7.14 -14.31 -12.28
C THR A 186 -8.12 -13.26 -11.75
N PRO A 187 -8.96 -13.60 -10.75
CA PRO A 187 -9.85 -12.64 -10.11
C PRO A 187 -9.12 -11.37 -9.66
N TYR A 188 -9.83 -10.25 -9.62
CA TYR A 188 -9.26 -8.92 -9.32
C TYR A 188 -9.01 -8.72 -7.81
N ILE A 189 -8.26 -9.65 -7.22
CA ILE A 189 -7.85 -9.68 -5.82
C ILE A 189 -6.34 -9.91 -5.72
N ASN A 190 -5.81 -9.85 -4.50
CA ASN A 190 -4.40 -10.12 -4.22
C ASN A 190 -4.03 -11.56 -4.63
N THR A 191 -2.82 -11.76 -5.16
CA THR A 191 -2.33 -13.09 -5.51
C THR A 191 -1.97 -13.92 -4.28
N ILE A 192 -1.47 -13.28 -3.22
CA ILE A 192 -1.16 -13.92 -1.94
C ILE A 192 -2.36 -13.65 -1.01
N PRO A 193 -3.06 -14.68 -0.56
CA PRO A 193 -4.18 -14.50 0.36
C PRO A 193 -3.69 -14.22 1.79
N PRO A 194 -4.51 -13.60 2.66
CA PRO A 194 -4.10 -13.19 4.02
C PRO A 194 -3.53 -14.34 4.87
N GLU A 195 -4.03 -15.56 4.70
CA GLU A 195 -3.55 -16.75 5.41
C GLU A 195 -2.16 -17.24 4.98
N GLU A 196 -1.72 -16.90 3.76
CA GLU A 196 -0.37 -17.20 3.24
C GLU A 196 0.58 -15.97 3.38
N GLU A 197 0.11 -14.83 3.91
CA GLU A 197 0.92 -13.61 4.04
C GLU A 197 1.99 -13.73 5.14
N ALA A 198 3.23 -13.38 4.79
CA ALA A 198 4.30 -13.24 5.77
C ALA A 198 4.19 -11.87 6.47
N LYS A 199 4.18 -11.87 7.81
CA LYS A 199 4.17 -10.61 8.57
C LYS A 199 5.45 -9.82 8.33
N SER A 200 5.29 -8.51 8.10
CA SER A 200 6.42 -7.59 7.99
C SER A 200 7.27 -7.63 9.27
N PRO A 201 8.61 -7.72 9.16
CA PRO A 201 9.50 -7.71 10.33
C PRO A 201 9.72 -6.29 10.90
N GLY A 202 9.24 -5.25 10.23
CA GLY A 202 9.50 -3.85 10.57
C GLY A 202 8.43 -3.20 11.46
N ASP A 203 8.82 -2.16 12.18
CA ASP A 203 7.90 -1.30 12.94
C ASP A 203 7.12 -0.39 11.98
N GLN A 204 5.87 -0.76 11.71
CA GLN A 204 4.99 -0.04 10.79
C GLN A 204 4.71 1.41 11.20
N ASN A 205 4.71 1.72 12.50
CA ASN A 205 4.50 3.09 12.98
C ASN A 205 5.72 3.96 12.71
N LEU A 206 6.92 3.43 12.98
CA LEU A 206 8.17 4.13 12.69
C LEU A 206 8.37 4.32 11.19
N GLU A 207 8.15 3.27 10.40
CA GLU A 207 8.25 3.31 8.93
C GLU A 207 7.27 4.33 8.34
N ARG A 208 6.03 4.37 8.82
CA ARG A 208 5.04 5.39 8.41
C ARG A 208 5.55 6.81 8.70
N LYS A 209 6.14 7.06 9.87
CA LYS A 209 6.70 8.38 10.23
C LYS A 209 7.86 8.78 9.31
N ILE A 210 8.81 7.87 9.10
CA ILE A 210 9.95 8.12 8.20
C ILE A 210 9.44 8.40 6.78
N ARG A 211 8.54 7.56 6.27
CA ARG A 211 7.94 7.72 4.94
C ARG A 211 7.18 9.04 4.79
N ALA A 212 6.48 9.50 5.83
CA ALA A 212 5.82 10.80 5.82
C ALA A 212 6.83 11.97 5.68
N LEU A 213 7.97 11.91 6.39
CA LEU A 213 9.05 12.89 6.26
C LEU A 213 9.66 12.88 4.84
N ILE A 214 9.86 11.70 4.26
CA ILE A 214 10.37 11.56 2.88
C ILE A 214 9.38 12.18 1.89
N ARG A 215 8.07 11.89 2.01
CA ARG A 215 7.01 12.47 1.18
C ARG A 215 6.99 13.99 1.29
N TRP A 216 7.05 14.52 2.52
CA TRP A 216 7.10 15.95 2.77
C TRP A 216 8.30 16.61 2.09
N ASN A 217 9.50 16.08 2.33
CA ASN A 217 10.74 16.64 1.77
C ASN A 217 10.74 16.57 0.23
N ALA A 218 10.20 15.51 -0.36
CA ALA A 218 10.09 15.39 -1.82
C ALA A 218 9.17 16.47 -2.41
N ALA A 219 7.97 16.65 -1.83
CA ALA A 219 7.03 17.68 -2.26
C ALA A 219 7.59 19.10 -2.03
N ALA A 220 8.14 19.36 -0.84
CA ALA A 220 8.73 20.65 -0.48
C ALA A 220 9.89 21.03 -1.42
N MET A 221 10.76 20.08 -1.77
CA MET A 221 11.85 20.31 -2.72
C MET A 221 11.33 20.76 -4.09
N VAL A 222 10.34 20.06 -4.64
CA VAL A 222 9.74 20.42 -5.94
C VAL A 222 9.05 21.78 -5.87
N VAL A 223 8.24 22.04 -4.83
CA VAL A 223 7.55 23.33 -4.65
C VAL A 223 8.56 24.48 -4.52
N ARG A 224 9.64 24.30 -3.76
CA ARG A 224 10.68 25.34 -3.59
C ARG A 224 11.43 25.63 -4.89
N ALA A 225 11.68 24.63 -5.74
CA ALA A 225 12.24 24.84 -7.05
C ALA A 225 11.30 25.70 -7.92
N ASN A 226 10.02 25.34 -7.98
CA ASN A 226 9.02 26.06 -8.78
C ASN A 226 8.72 27.48 -8.27
N LYS A 227 8.90 27.75 -6.98
CA LYS A 227 8.86 29.12 -6.44
C LYS A 227 9.99 30.02 -6.94
N LYS A 228 11.14 29.45 -7.32
CA LYS A 228 12.25 30.21 -7.92
C LYS A 228 12.04 30.42 -9.41
N ASN A 229 11.60 29.38 -10.12
CA ASN A 229 11.24 29.42 -11.53
C ASN A 229 10.29 28.26 -11.85
N SER A 230 9.11 28.57 -12.39
CA SER A 230 8.06 27.60 -12.76
C SER A 230 8.51 26.62 -13.83
N GLU A 231 9.46 27.01 -14.69
CA GLU A 231 9.94 26.17 -15.80
C GLU A 231 10.87 25.04 -15.35
N LEU A 232 11.31 25.04 -14.08
CA LEU A 232 12.11 23.94 -13.55
C LEU A 232 11.29 22.65 -13.48
N GLY A 233 9.99 22.74 -13.16
CA GLY A 233 9.10 21.59 -13.04
C GLY A 233 9.48 20.62 -11.91
N GLY A 234 9.09 19.35 -12.07
CA GLY A 234 9.29 18.30 -11.08
C GLY A 234 7.99 17.59 -10.74
N HIS A 235 8.08 16.30 -10.40
CA HIS A 235 6.92 15.42 -10.26
C HIS A 235 6.69 15.10 -8.78
N ILE A 236 5.45 15.29 -8.31
CA ILE A 236 5.05 14.96 -6.92
C ILE A 236 4.21 13.68 -6.91
N GLY A 237 3.22 13.59 -7.81
CA GLY A 237 2.24 12.49 -7.84
C GLY A 237 2.87 11.11 -8.03
N THR A 238 3.83 10.97 -8.93
CA THR A 238 4.46 9.67 -9.23
C THR A 238 5.16 9.07 -8.00
N PHE A 239 5.95 9.86 -7.28
CA PHE A 239 6.56 9.36 -6.05
C PHE A 239 5.51 9.13 -4.96
N ALA A 240 4.48 9.96 -4.88
CA ALA A 240 3.43 9.79 -3.90
C ALA A 240 2.68 8.46 -4.04
N SER A 241 2.40 7.98 -5.25
CA SER A 241 1.79 6.66 -5.44
C SER A 241 2.76 5.52 -5.12
N ALA A 242 4.04 5.67 -5.45
CA ALA A 242 5.04 4.61 -5.27
C ALA A 242 5.79 4.61 -3.92
N ALA A 243 5.66 5.63 -3.06
CA ALA A 243 6.59 5.81 -1.94
C ALA A 243 6.63 4.62 -0.98
N THR A 244 5.49 3.94 -0.76
CA THR A 244 5.44 2.75 0.11
C THR A 244 6.17 1.57 -0.51
N LEU A 245 6.10 1.39 -1.84
CA LEU A 245 6.86 0.35 -2.56
C LEU A 245 8.37 0.57 -2.40
N TYR A 246 8.82 1.81 -2.57
CA TYR A 246 10.23 2.16 -2.36
C TYR A 246 10.67 2.01 -0.91
N ASP A 247 9.83 2.42 0.04
CA ASP A 247 10.16 2.34 1.47
C ASP A 247 10.31 0.89 1.93
N VAL A 248 9.37 0.01 1.57
CA VAL A 248 9.47 -1.43 1.84
C VAL A 248 10.71 -2.02 1.18
N GLY A 249 10.95 -1.69 -0.09
CA GLY A 249 12.14 -2.14 -0.82
C GLY A 249 13.44 -1.74 -0.11
N MET A 250 13.54 -0.49 0.32
CA MET A 250 14.74 0.02 0.96
C MET A 250 14.94 -0.47 2.41
N ASN A 251 13.87 -0.73 3.16
CA ASN A 251 13.98 -1.17 4.56
C ASN A 251 14.24 -2.68 4.65
N HIS A 252 13.66 -3.47 3.73
CA HIS A 252 13.57 -4.92 3.92
C HIS A 252 14.19 -5.77 2.80
N PHE A 253 14.41 -5.22 1.60
CA PHE A 253 14.82 -6.02 0.44
C PHE A 253 16.18 -5.64 -0.13
N TRP A 254 16.46 -4.36 -0.32
CA TRP A 254 17.58 -3.92 -1.13
C TRP A 254 18.88 -3.88 -0.35
N ARG A 255 19.85 -4.61 -0.87
CA ARG A 255 21.18 -4.72 -0.29
C ARG A 255 22.13 -3.79 -1.04
N ALA A 256 22.71 -2.83 -0.34
CA ALA A 256 23.69 -1.92 -0.91
C ALA A 256 25.04 -2.62 -1.17
N LYS A 257 25.80 -2.11 -2.14
CA LYS A 257 27.18 -2.56 -2.39
C LYS A 257 28.04 -2.37 -1.14
N ASN A 258 28.83 -3.37 -0.79
CA ASN A 258 29.82 -3.34 0.28
C ASN A 258 31.02 -4.23 -0.08
N ASN A 259 31.94 -4.44 0.86
CA ASN A 259 33.19 -5.20 0.62
C ASN A 259 32.95 -6.68 0.26
N LYS A 260 31.78 -7.24 0.60
CA LYS A 260 31.45 -8.66 0.41
C LYS A 260 30.30 -8.90 -0.58
N PHE A 261 29.64 -7.85 -1.05
CA PHE A 261 28.44 -7.94 -1.88
C PHE A 261 28.40 -6.79 -2.90
N GLY A 262 28.16 -7.11 -4.17
CA GLY A 262 28.16 -6.19 -5.29
C GLY A 262 26.97 -5.22 -5.35
N GLY A 263 25.99 -5.39 -4.46
CA GLY A 263 24.78 -4.57 -4.40
C GLY A 263 23.70 -5.05 -5.35
N ASP A 264 22.44 -5.00 -4.93
CA ASP A 264 21.31 -5.15 -5.85
C ASP A 264 21.29 -3.97 -6.86
N LEU A 265 20.71 -4.18 -8.03
CA LEU A 265 20.63 -3.16 -9.08
C LEU A 265 19.20 -2.66 -9.17
N ILE A 266 18.97 -1.38 -8.86
CA ILE A 266 17.63 -0.81 -8.82
C ILE A 266 17.50 0.26 -9.90
N TYR A 267 16.63 0.00 -10.87
CA TYR A 267 16.21 0.94 -11.90
C TYR A 267 15.03 1.73 -11.35
N PHE A 268 15.32 2.77 -10.58
CA PHE A 268 14.32 3.69 -9.99
C PHE A 268 13.56 4.43 -11.08
N GLN A 269 12.23 4.45 -11.04
CA GLN A 269 11.45 5.22 -12.01
C GLN A 269 11.90 6.69 -12.03
N GLY A 270 12.21 7.24 -13.22
CA GLY A 270 12.91 8.53 -13.32
C GLY A 270 12.20 9.68 -12.59
N HIS A 271 10.88 9.77 -12.76
CA HIS A 271 10.04 10.79 -12.15
C HIS A 271 9.92 10.66 -10.61
N CYS A 272 10.36 9.55 -10.01
CA CYS A 272 10.43 9.36 -8.57
C CYS A 272 11.74 9.89 -7.94
N ALA A 273 12.66 10.47 -8.72
CA ALA A 273 13.92 11.04 -8.24
C ALA A 273 13.76 11.97 -7.01
N PRO A 274 12.73 12.84 -6.91
CA PRO A 274 12.50 13.66 -5.72
C PRO A 274 12.41 12.87 -4.40
N GLY A 275 11.76 11.70 -4.42
CA GLY A 275 11.68 10.83 -3.26
C GLY A 275 13.02 10.23 -2.85
N MET A 276 13.85 9.87 -3.82
CA MET A 276 15.19 9.33 -3.57
C MET A 276 16.12 10.38 -2.98
N TYR A 277 16.03 11.63 -3.45
CA TYR A 277 16.77 12.75 -2.84
C TYR A 277 16.27 13.08 -1.44
N ALA A 278 14.95 13.06 -1.22
CA ALA A 278 14.36 13.28 0.09
C ALA A 278 14.82 12.24 1.12
N ARG A 279 14.88 10.96 0.74
CA ARG A 279 15.42 9.90 1.59
C ARG A 279 16.91 10.07 1.83
N ALA A 280 17.69 10.32 0.77
CA ALA A 280 19.12 10.57 0.87
C ALA A 280 19.46 11.78 1.77
N PHE A 281 18.61 12.80 1.81
CA PHE A 281 18.74 13.93 2.73
C PHE A 281 18.52 13.51 4.19
N LEU A 282 17.48 12.72 4.48
CA LEU A 282 17.26 12.20 5.84
C LEU A 282 18.38 11.24 6.29
N GLU A 283 18.99 10.52 5.36
CA GLU A 283 20.18 9.68 5.59
C GLU A 283 21.49 10.50 5.70
N GLY A 284 21.45 11.83 5.56
CA GLY A 284 22.62 12.70 5.65
C GLY A 284 23.57 12.63 4.44
N ARG A 285 23.17 11.99 3.34
CA ARG A 285 23.97 11.85 2.11
C ARG A 285 23.85 13.05 1.17
N ILE A 286 22.75 13.80 1.28
CA ILE A 286 22.49 15.03 0.54
C ILE A 286 22.26 16.16 1.55
N THR A 287 22.81 17.34 1.26
CA THR A 287 22.66 18.53 2.10
C THR A 287 21.42 19.34 1.72
N SER A 288 20.90 20.13 2.65
CA SER A 288 19.81 21.07 2.37
C SER A 288 20.15 22.05 1.22
N LYS A 289 21.41 22.48 1.12
CA LYS A 289 21.90 23.36 0.03
C LYS A 289 21.77 22.69 -1.35
N GLN A 290 21.95 21.37 -1.43
CA GLN A 290 21.76 20.63 -2.68
C GLN A 290 20.28 20.48 -3.03
N LEU A 291 19.40 20.20 -2.05
CA LEU A 291 17.94 20.17 -2.27
C LEU A 291 17.44 21.52 -2.82
N ASP A 292 17.96 22.63 -2.30
CA ASP A 292 17.61 23.99 -2.77
C ASP A 292 18.04 24.27 -4.22
N ARG A 293 18.90 23.43 -4.79
CA ARG A 293 19.40 23.46 -6.16
C ARG A 293 18.89 22.28 -7.00
N PHE A 294 17.77 21.68 -6.61
CA PHE A 294 17.08 20.71 -7.45
C PHE A 294 16.80 21.30 -8.84
N ARG A 295 17.18 20.55 -9.89
CA ARG A 295 17.13 20.92 -11.31
C ARG A 295 17.97 22.13 -11.72
N GLN A 296 18.94 22.53 -10.88
CA GLN A 296 19.83 23.67 -11.14
C GLN A 296 21.29 23.24 -10.97
N GLU A 297 21.86 22.70 -12.04
CA GLU A 297 23.14 21.95 -12.00
C GLU A 297 24.26 22.52 -12.89
N VAL A 298 24.01 23.63 -13.61
CA VAL A 298 25.07 24.35 -14.34
C VAL A 298 26.21 24.74 -13.40
N ASN A 299 25.86 25.19 -12.19
CA ASN A 299 26.81 25.43 -11.12
C ASN A 299 26.93 24.18 -10.22
N PRO A 300 28.14 23.87 -9.70
CA PRO A 300 28.34 22.72 -8.83
C PRO A 300 27.39 22.69 -7.62
N GLY A 301 26.98 21.48 -7.21
CA GLY A 301 26.14 21.26 -6.04
C GLY A 301 24.63 21.29 -6.31
N GLY A 302 24.20 21.18 -7.57
CA GLY A 302 22.82 20.89 -7.94
C GLY A 302 22.45 19.41 -7.85
N LEU A 303 21.16 19.11 -7.97
CA LEU A 303 20.63 17.75 -8.12
C LEU A 303 19.94 17.62 -9.47
N SER A 304 20.28 16.58 -10.22
CA SER A 304 19.70 16.32 -11.53
C SER A 304 18.21 16.05 -11.46
N SER A 305 17.50 16.36 -12.54
CA SER A 305 16.06 16.11 -12.67
C SER A 305 15.70 14.65 -12.48
N TYR A 306 16.54 13.76 -13.02
CA TYR A 306 16.32 12.32 -13.12
C TYR A 306 17.63 11.54 -12.90
N PRO A 307 17.59 10.19 -12.90
CA PRO A 307 18.79 9.36 -12.81
C PRO A 307 19.76 9.56 -13.97
N HIS A 308 20.72 10.46 -13.82
CA HIS A 308 21.76 10.73 -14.81
C HIS A 308 23.14 10.44 -14.23
N PRO A 309 23.69 9.23 -14.44
CA PRO A 309 25.02 8.88 -13.92
C PRO A 309 26.14 9.80 -14.44
N TRP A 310 26.01 10.34 -15.65
CA TRP A 310 26.98 11.31 -16.17
C TRP A 310 27.04 12.59 -15.32
N LEU A 311 25.88 13.10 -14.90
CA LEU A 311 25.75 14.34 -14.11
C LEU A 311 26.01 14.10 -12.63
N MET A 312 25.64 12.92 -12.11
CA MET A 312 25.82 12.54 -10.71
C MET A 312 26.47 11.14 -10.58
N PRO A 313 27.76 10.98 -10.94
CA PRO A 313 28.42 9.67 -11.08
C PRO A 313 28.63 8.90 -9.77
N LYS A 314 28.47 9.59 -8.63
CA LYS A 314 28.58 8.99 -7.29
C LYS A 314 27.23 8.71 -6.65
N PHE A 315 26.13 8.93 -7.37
CA PHE A 315 24.76 8.77 -6.85
C PHE A 315 23.91 7.88 -7.75
N TRP A 316 23.76 8.25 -9.03
CA TRP A 316 22.90 7.50 -9.97
C TRP A 316 23.69 6.43 -10.72
N GLN A 317 23.01 5.32 -11.04
CA GLN A 317 23.60 4.18 -11.74
C GLN A 317 22.99 3.91 -13.12
N PHE A 318 21.66 4.01 -13.25
CA PHE A 318 20.95 3.62 -14.47
C PHE A 318 20.04 4.76 -14.97
N PRO A 319 20.18 5.21 -16.23
CA PRO A 319 19.31 6.22 -16.81
C PRO A 319 18.00 5.58 -17.30
N VAL A 320 16.86 6.09 -16.85
CA VAL A 320 15.55 5.43 -17.05
C VAL A 320 14.40 6.38 -17.32
N VAL A 321 14.64 7.68 -17.42
CA VAL A 321 13.54 8.65 -17.64
C VAL A 321 12.97 8.60 -19.06
N SER A 322 13.79 8.19 -20.04
CA SER A 322 13.30 7.77 -21.34
C SER A 322 12.58 6.44 -21.14
N MET A 323 11.26 6.50 -21.09
CA MET A 323 10.39 5.38 -20.76
C MET A 323 10.64 4.19 -21.70
N GLY A 324 10.43 2.97 -21.20
CA GLY A 324 10.64 1.72 -21.95
C GLY A 324 12.08 1.23 -21.98
N LEU A 325 13.07 2.11 -22.06
CA LEU A 325 14.49 1.71 -22.03
C LEU A 325 14.86 1.00 -20.71
N GLY A 326 14.30 1.45 -19.58
CA GLY A 326 14.58 0.87 -18.27
C GLY A 326 14.24 -0.62 -18.20
N ALA A 327 13.08 -1.02 -18.71
CA ALA A 327 12.62 -2.40 -18.77
C ALA A 327 13.54 -3.27 -19.62
N MET A 328 13.81 -2.85 -20.86
CA MET A 328 14.68 -3.61 -21.77
C MET A 328 16.09 -3.73 -21.19
N MET A 329 16.67 -2.64 -20.70
CA MET A 329 18.00 -2.67 -20.07
C MET A 329 18.06 -3.60 -18.86
N ALA A 330 17.03 -3.60 -18.00
CA ALA A 330 17.00 -4.47 -16.83
C ALA A 330 16.96 -5.96 -17.22
N ILE A 331 16.22 -6.33 -18.27
CA ILE A 331 16.20 -7.70 -18.81
C ILE A 331 17.60 -8.12 -19.27
N TYR A 332 18.26 -7.30 -20.09
CA TYR A 332 19.59 -7.61 -20.59
C TYR A 332 20.67 -7.54 -19.50
N GLN A 333 20.51 -6.68 -18.48
CA GLN A 333 21.37 -6.64 -17.31
C GLN A 333 21.25 -7.93 -16.49
N ALA A 334 20.05 -8.49 -16.33
CA ALA A 334 19.82 -9.76 -15.65
C ALA A 334 20.45 -10.93 -16.40
N ARG A 335 20.25 -10.98 -17.72
CA ARG A 335 20.89 -11.94 -18.60
C ARG A 335 22.41 -11.83 -18.56
N PHE A 336 22.96 -10.62 -18.65
CA PHE A 336 24.40 -10.39 -18.64
C PHE A 336 25.03 -10.76 -17.29
N THR A 337 24.33 -10.52 -16.18
CA THR A 337 24.76 -10.94 -14.85
C THR A 337 24.85 -12.47 -14.75
N LYS A 338 23.84 -13.19 -15.23
CA LYS A 338 23.86 -14.67 -15.32
C LYS A 338 24.97 -15.15 -16.24
N TYR A 339 25.17 -14.50 -17.39
CA TYR A 339 26.27 -14.81 -18.31
C TYR A 339 27.64 -14.72 -17.63
N LEU A 340 27.93 -13.62 -16.92
CA LEU A 340 29.20 -13.45 -16.21
C LEU A 340 29.39 -14.51 -15.12
N ILE A 341 28.32 -14.84 -14.39
CA ILE A 341 28.34 -15.91 -13.38
C ILE A 341 28.66 -17.27 -14.02
N ASN A 342 27.94 -17.63 -15.07
CA ASN A 342 28.12 -18.92 -15.77
C ASN A 342 29.51 -19.03 -16.43
N ARG A 343 30.13 -17.90 -16.77
CA ARG A 343 31.49 -17.82 -17.32
C ARG A 343 32.58 -17.76 -16.25
N GLY A 344 32.23 -17.77 -14.96
CA GLY A 344 33.19 -17.64 -13.85
C GLY A 344 33.84 -16.25 -13.74
N LEU A 345 33.29 -15.24 -14.40
CA LEU A 345 33.79 -13.86 -14.41
C LEU A 345 33.20 -13.01 -13.28
N LEU A 346 32.08 -13.45 -12.71
CA LEU A 346 31.42 -12.82 -11.56
C LEU A 346 31.02 -13.90 -10.56
N LYS A 347 31.28 -13.66 -9.27
CA LYS A 347 30.81 -14.55 -8.22
C LYS A 347 29.27 -14.53 -8.17
N ASN A 348 28.64 -15.69 -8.03
CA ASN A 348 27.21 -15.74 -7.75
C ASN A 348 26.95 -15.28 -6.30
N GLU A 349 26.51 -14.05 -6.16
CA GLU A 349 26.15 -13.43 -4.89
C GLU A 349 24.63 -13.32 -4.71
N GLU A 350 23.84 -13.93 -5.60
CA GLU A 350 22.37 -13.85 -5.59
C GLU A 350 21.84 -12.41 -5.65
N ARG A 351 22.56 -11.54 -6.39
CA ARG A 351 22.16 -10.15 -6.64
C ARG A 351 20.84 -10.12 -7.41
N LYS A 352 19.94 -9.24 -7.00
CA LYS A 352 18.65 -9.01 -7.65
C LYS A 352 18.66 -7.72 -8.45
N ILE A 353 17.89 -7.71 -9.52
CA ILE A 353 17.72 -6.58 -10.43
C ILE A 353 16.25 -6.20 -10.39
N TRP A 354 15.99 -4.99 -9.93
CA TRP A 354 14.65 -4.44 -9.74
C TRP A 354 14.41 -3.36 -10.78
N CYS A 355 13.32 -3.48 -11.53
CA CYS A 355 12.89 -2.48 -12.49
C CYS A 355 11.55 -1.89 -12.09
N PHE A 356 11.54 -0.58 -11.78
CA PHE A 356 10.32 0.15 -11.45
C PHE A 356 9.78 0.84 -12.69
N LEU A 357 8.53 0.52 -13.03
CA LEU A 357 7.84 1.00 -14.22
C LEU A 357 6.52 1.68 -13.81
N GLY A 358 6.09 2.66 -14.60
CA GLY A 358 4.69 3.08 -14.59
C GLY A 358 3.85 2.13 -15.45
N ASP A 359 2.57 1.94 -15.12
CA ASP A 359 1.65 1.24 -16.02
C ASP A 359 1.50 1.97 -17.36
N GLY A 360 1.44 3.30 -17.39
CA GLY A 360 1.46 4.08 -18.63
C GLY A 360 2.75 3.92 -19.45
N GLU A 361 3.89 3.70 -18.80
CA GLU A 361 5.17 3.42 -19.47
C GLU A 361 5.17 2.05 -20.17
N THR A 362 4.29 1.12 -19.78
CA THR A 362 4.19 -0.18 -20.44
C THR A 362 3.59 -0.14 -21.84
N ASP A 363 3.02 1.00 -22.27
CA ASP A 363 2.59 1.23 -23.65
C ASP A 363 3.79 1.41 -24.61
N GLU A 364 4.99 1.72 -24.11
CA GLU A 364 6.20 1.78 -24.94
C GLU A 364 6.56 0.36 -25.44
N PRO A 365 6.83 0.16 -26.75
CA PRO A 365 7.17 -1.16 -27.30
C PRO A 365 8.33 -1.84 -26.58
N GLU A 366 9.31 -1.06 -26.14
CA GLU A 366 10.50 -1.52 -25.43
C GLU A 366 10.19 -2.09 -24.05
N SER A 367 9.11 -1.63 -23.40
CA SER A 367 8.70 -2.08 -22.07
C SER A 367 8.33 -3.56 -22.05
N LEU A 368 7.58 -4.01 -23.07
CA LEU A 368 7.02 -5.35 -23.12
C LEU A 368 7.65 -6.22 -24.22
N GLY A 369 8.28 -5.64 -25.24
CA GLY A 369 8.75 -6.36 -26.43
C GLY A 369 9.80 -7.44 -26.17
N ALA A 370 10.53 -7.37 -25.05
CA ALA A 370 11.58 -8.33 -24.70
C ALA A 370 11.24 -9.26 -23.53
N ILE A 371 10.05 -9.17 -22.92
CA ILE A 371 9.75 -9.90 -21.68
C ILE A 371 9.81 -11.44 -21.87
N GLY A 372 9.51 -11.95 -23.06
CA GLY A 372 9.65 -13.38 -23.36
C GLY A 372 11.10 -13.89 -23.31
N LEU A 373 12.10 -13.01 -23.46
CA LEU A 373 13.51 -13.38 -23.27
C LEU A 373 13.79 -13.78 -21.80
N ALA A 374 13.19 -13.07 -20.83
CA ALA A 374 13.44 -13.34 -19.43
C ALA A 374 13.00 -14.75 -19.01
N ALA A 375 11.87 -15.22 -19.53
CA ALA A 375 11.41 -16.59 -19.30
C ALA A 375 12.30 -17.63 -20.00
N ARG A 376 12.67 -17.40 -21.27
CA ARG A 376 13.57 -18.30 -22.03
C ARG A 376 14.92 -18.48 -21.36
N GLU A 377 15.47 -17.40 -20.81
CA GLU A 377 16.78 -17.39 -20.12
C GLU A 377 16.66 -17.68 -18.61
N LYS A 378 15.46 -17.97 -18.10
CA LYS A 378 15.17 -18.26 -16.68
C LYS A 378 15.77 -17.21 -15.73
N LEU A 379 15.48 -15.94 -16.00
CA LEU A 379 16.03 -14.80 -15.24
C LEU A 379 15.33 -14.62 -13.87
N ASP A 380 15.53 -15.58 -12.97
CA ASP A 380 15.05 -15.56 -11.57
C ASP A 380 15.68 -14.45 -10.70
N ASN A 381 16.65 -13.73 -11.25
CA ASN A 381 17.31 -12.58 -10.64
C ASN A 381 16.67 -11.24 -11.07
N LEU A 382 15.62 -11.26 -11.88
CA LEU A 382 14.91 -10.08 -12.37
C LEU A 382 13.54 -9.94 -11.71
N ILE A 383 13.23 -8.74 -11.24
CA ILE A 383 11.93 -8.37 -10.67
C ILE A 383 11.46 -7.09 -11.35
N PHE A 384 10.26 -7.14 -11.95
CA PHE A 384 9.55 -5.95 -12.42
C PHE A 384 8.53 -5.54 -11.36
N VAL A 385 8.51 -4.25 -11.05
CA VAL A 385 7.52 -3.62 -10.16
C VAL A 385 6.80 -2.56 -10.97
N VAL A 386 5.59 -2.88 -11.41
CA VAL A 386 4.75 -1.94 -12.17
C VAL A 386 3.83 -1.22 -11.20
N ASN A 387 3.98 0.10 -11.10
CA ASN A 387 3.11 0.95 -10.31
C ASN A 387 1.81 1.21 -11.09
N CYS A 388 0.80 0.38 -10.84
CA CYS A 388 -0.50 0.46 -11.47
C CYS A 388 -1.42 1.47 -10.76
N ASN A 389 -1.10 2.77 -10.90
CA ASN A 389 -1.98 3.85 -10.43
C ASN A 389 -3.12 4.17 -11.42
N LEU A 390 -3.22 3.39 -12.51
CA LEU A 390 -4.25 3.42 -13.56
C LEU A 390 -4.20 4.67 -14.44
N GLN A 391 -3.19 5.52 -14.30
CA GLN A 391 -3.11 6.84 -14.90
C GLN A 391 -1.76 7.10 -15.58
N ARG A 392 -1.83 7.73 -16.75
CA ARG A 392 -0.72 8.42 -17.42
C ARG A 392 -0.91 9.93 -17.30
N LEU A 393 -0.01 10.71 -17.89
CA LEU A 393 0.01 12.17 -17.74
C LEU A 393 -1.33 12.84 -18.11
N ASP A 394 -1.92 12.42 -19.23
CA ASP A 394 -3.12 13.05 -19.79
C ASP A 394 -4.42 12.27 -19.54
N GLY A 395 -4.42 11.32 -18.60
CA GLY A 395 -5.64 10.56 -18.24
C GLY A 395 -5.40 9.08 -17.93
N PRO A 396 -6.46 8.25 -17.88
CA PRO A 396 -6.34 6.84 -17.56
C PRO A 396 -5.60 6.06 -18.66
N VAL A 397 -4.84 5.04 -18.27
CA VAL A 397 -4.11 4.16 -19.23
C VAL A 397 -5.09 3.33 -20.05
N ARG A 398 -6.10 2.75 -19.38
CA ARG A 398 -7.20 1.99 -19.99
C ARG A 398 -8.53 2.39 -19.32
N GLY A 399 -9.16 3.47 -19.77
CA GLY A 399 -10.43 3.94 -19.18
C GLY A 399 -11.59 2.94 -19.29
N ASN A 400 -11.69 2.23 -20.41
CA ASN A 400 -12.74 1.23 -20.66
C ASN A 400 -12.26 -0.21 -20.44
N GLY A 401 -11.11 -0.39 -19.80
CA GLY A 401 -10.46 -1.69 -19.63
C GLY A 401 -9.82 -1.83 -18.26
N LYS A 402 -9.02 -2.88 -18.08
CA LYS A 402 -8.35 -3.19 -16.81
C LYS A 402 -6.87 -3.44 -17.05
N ILE A 403 -6.05 -2.40 -16.97
CA ILE A 403 -4.61 -2.48 -17.25
C ILE A 403 -3.89 -3.55 -16.41
N ILE A 404 -4.27 -3.74 -15.14
CA ILE A 404 -3.68 -4.79 -14.30
C ILE A 404 -3.95 -6.20 -14.88
N GLN A 405 -5.14 -6.45 -15.41
CA GLN A 405 -5.48 -7.74 -16.01
C GLN A 405 -4.85 -7.91 -17.41
N GLU A 406 -4.76 -6.83 -18.19
CA GLU A 406 -4.03 -6.83 -19.46
C GLU A 406 -2.55 -7.21 -19.23
N LEU A 407 -1.89 -6.55 -18.28
CA LEU A 407 -0.51 -6.86 -17.90
C LEU A 407 -0.38 -8.28 -17.33
N GLU A 408 -1.30 -8.72 -16.47
CA GLU A 408 -1.31 -10.10 -15.96
C GLU A 408 -1.31 -11.11 -17.12
N GLY A 409 -2.22 -10.94 -18.08
CA GLY A 409 -2.34 -11.82 -19.25
C GLY A 409 -1.07 -11.84 -20.09
N ILE A 410 -0.51 -10.66 -20.38
CA ILE A 410 0.73 -10.51 -21.18
C ILE A 410 1.93 -11.17 -20.47
N PHE A 411 2.17 -10.83 -19.19
CA PHE A 411 3.31 -11.36 -18.44
C PHE A 411 3.19 -12.87 -18.20
N ARG A 412 2.02 -13.38 -17.79
CA ARG A 412 1.79 -14.83 -17.67
C ARG A 412 1.91 -15.54 -19.02
N GLY A 413 1.42 -14.92 -20.09
CA GLY A 413 1.58 -15.39 -21.48
C GLY A 413 3.04 -15.55 -21.86
N ALA A 414 3.88 -14.60 -21.45
CA ALA A 414 5.31 -14.61 -21.66
C ALA A 414 6.11 -15.51 -20.69
N GLY A 415 5.45 -16.22 -19.77
CA GLY A 415 6.08 -17.15 -18.83
C GLY A 415 6.62 -16.52 -17.55
N TRP A 416 6.16 -15.33 -17.17
CA TRP A 416 6.52 -14.70 -15.90
C TRP A 416 5.64 -15.19 -14.74
N ASN A 417 6.20 -15.16 -13.54
CA ASN A 417 5.42 -15.20 -12.31
C ASN A 417 4.83 -13.82 -12.04
N VAL A 418 3.50 -13.73 -11.90
CA VAL A 418 2.79 -12.47 -11.66
C VAL A 418 2.19 -12.48 -10.27
N ILE A 419 2.54 -11.47 -9.48
CA ILE A 419 1.99 -11.22 -8.14
C ILE A 419 1.24 -9.89 -8.18
N LYS A 420 -0.07 -9.93 -7.95
CA LYS A 420 -0.93 -8.76 -7.86
C LYS A 420 -1.08 -8.35 -6.40
N VAL A 421 -0.86 -7.06 -6.13
CA VAL A 421 -1.07 -6.41 -4.84
C VAL A 421 -2.06 -5.29 -5.08
N ILE A 422 -3.34 -5.57 -4.88
CA ILE A 422 -4.47 -4.74 -5.29
C ILE A 422 -5.13 -4.08 -4.07
N TRP A 423 -5.49 -4.87 -3.06
CA TRP A 423 -6.27 -4.43 -1.91
C TRP A 423 -5.43 -4.45 -0.64
N GLY A 424 -5.61 -3.43 0.21
CA GLY A 424 -5.03 -3.41 1.55
C GLY A 424 -5.85 -4.23 2.54
N SER A 425 -5.26 -4.52 3.71
CA SER A 425 -5.83 -5.43 4.73
C SER A 425 -7.21 -5.04 5.27
N TYR A 426 -7.65 -3.80 5.07
CA TYR A 426 -9.01 -3.37 5.38
C TYR A 426 -10.08 -4.14 4.58
N TRP A 427 -9.73 -4.65 3.40
CA TRP A 427 -10.63 -5.41 2.54
C TRP A 427 -10.73 -6.89 2.92
N ASP A 428 -9.79 -7.43 3.70
CA ASP A 428 -9.73 -8.86 4.00
C ASP A 428 -11.01 -9.37 4.69
N PRO A 429 -11.59 -8.71 5.72
CA PRO A 429 -12.81 -9.18 6.36
C PRO A 429 -14.03 -9.17 5.41
N LEU A 430 -14.04 -8.27 4.42
CA LEU A 430 -15.12 -8.20 3.44
C LEU A 430 -15.00 -9.33 2.41
N LEU A 431 -13.78 -9.57 1.92
CA LEU A 431 -13.51 -10.66 0.97
C LEU A 431 -13.75 -12.04 1.60
N GLU A 432 -13.44 -12.19 2.89
CA GLU A 432 -13.73 -13.42 3.65
C GLU A 432 -15.24 -13.66 3.79
N ARG A 433 -16.04 -12.64 4.10
CA ARG A 433 -17.51 -12.80 4.19
C ARG A 433 -18.14 -13.14 2.85
N ILE A 434 -17.72 -12.47 1.78
CA ILE A 434 -18.20 -12.78 0.42
C ILE A 434 -17.85 -14.22 0.04
N SER A 435 -16.76 -14.79 0.59
CA SER A 435 -16.43 -16.20 0.38
C SER A 435 -17.27 -17.20 1.18
N GLN A 436 -17.98 -16.75 2.22
CA GLN A 436 -18.82 -17.58 3.10
C GLN A 436 -20.32 -17.50 2.76
N ASP A 437 -20.78 -16.41 2.16
CA ASP A 437 -22.19 -16.14 1.85
C ASP A 437 -22.62 -16.60 0.43
N CYS A 438 -21.72 -17.27 -0.30
CA CYS A 438 -21.98 -17.91 -1.60
C CYS A 438 -21.53 -19.37 -1.47
#